data_AF-A0A7L5EHC0-F1
#
_entry.id   AF-A0A7L5EHC0-F1
#
_cell.length_a   1.000
_cell.length_b   1.000
_cell.length_c   1.000
_cell.angle_alpha   90.00
_cell.angle_beta   90.00
_cell.angle_gamma   90.00
#
_symmetry.space_group_name_H-M   'P 1'
#
loop_
_entity.id
_entity.type
_entity.pdbx_description
1 polymer ?
#
loop_
_entity_poly.entity_id
_entity_poly.type
_entity_poly.pdbx_seq_one_letter_code
_entity_poly.pdbx_strand_id
1 'polypeptide(L)'
;MGTNEFTTKILPLKNNLFRVVFRITGDVEQSEQIVQEALLKVWEDRDSWIVIENLPSYCMMVVRNLALRETYSGDKERMERYAVR
;
A
#
# COMPACT_ATOMS: atom_id res chain seq x y z
N MET A 1 -21.55 1.79 -7.27
CA MET A 1 -21.19 2.10 -5.86
C MET A 1 -19.81 2.71 -5.88
N GLY A 2 -19.50 3.81 -5.17
CA GLY A 2 -18.16 4.41 -5.31
C GLY A 2 -17.73 5.35 -4.19
N THR A 3 -18.44 6.45 -3.98
CA THR A 3 -17.97 7.52 -3.07
C THR A 3 -18.23 7.22 -1.58
N ASN A 4 -19.42 6.75 -1.21
CA ASN A 4 -19.75 6.51 0.21
C ASN A 4 -18.92 5.38 0.83
N GLU A 5 -18.62 4.33 0.07
CA GLU A 5 -17.93 3.15 0.58
C GLU A 5 -16.44 3.43 0.84
N PHE A 6 -15.82 4.25 0.00
CA PHE A 6 -14.45 4.71 0.24
C PHE A 6 -14.33 5.52 1.55
N THR A 7 -15.21 6.50 1.73
CA THR A 7 -15.19 7.36 2.91
C THR A 7 -15.51 6.61 4.20
N THR A 8 -16.43 5.65 4.15
CA THR A 8 -16.91 4.93 5.35
C THR A 8 -16.11 3.68 5.68
N LYS A 9 -15.54 2.99 4.68
CA LYS A 9 -14.82 1.72 4.90
C LYS A 9 -13.31 1.81 4.68
N ILE A 10 -12.84 2.63 3.75
CA ILE A 10 -11.41 2.67 3.35
C ILE A 10 -10.63 3.75 4.10
N LEU A 11 -11.10 5.01 4.09
CA LEU A 11 -10.40 6.11 4.77
C LEU A 11 -10.12 5.85 6.26
N PRO A 12 -11.04 5.26 7.05
CA PRO A 12 -10.77 4.95 8.46
C PRO A 12 -9.61 3.96 8.65
N LEU A 13 -9.25 3.17 7.63
CA LEU A 13 -8.16 2.21 7.70
C LEU A 13 -6.78 2.84 7.58
N LYS A 14 -6.68 4.11 7.13
CA LYS A 14 -5.39 4.78 6.82
C LYS A 14 -4.33 4.55 7.90
N ASN A 15 -4.67 4.72 9.18
CA ASN A 15 -3.72 4.54 10.28
C ASN A 15 -3.27 3.08 10.47
N ASN A 16 -4.17 2.12 10.24
CA ASN A 16 -3.83 0.70 10.31
C ASN A 16 -2.96 0.28 9.11
N LEU A 17 -3.28 0.78 7.92
CA LEU A 17 -2.48 0.59 6.72
C LEU A 17 -1.05 1.15 6.91
N PHE A 18 -0.93 2.37 7.44
CA PHE A 18 0.36 2.98 7.76
C PHE A 18 1.18 2.14 8.73
N ARG A 19 0.57 1.63 9.82
CA ARG A 19 1.29 0.77 10.78
C ARG A 19 1.84 -0.51 10.14
N VAL A 20 1.13 -1.09 9.18
CA VAL A 20 1.59 -2.29 8.47
C VAL A 20 2.78 -1.94 7.58
N VAL A 21 2.68 -0.86 6.80
CA VAL A 21 3.75 -0.43 5.89
C VAL A 21 4.99 -0.03 6.68
N PHE A 22 4.83 0.75 7.75
CA PHE A 22 5.95 1.20 8.59
C PHE A 22 6.71 0.05 9.25
N ARG A 23 6.02 -1.05 9.61
CA ARG A 23 6.68 -2.26 10.12
C ARG A 23 7.56 -2.95 9.08
N ILE A 24 7.31 -2.72 7.79
CA ILE A 24 8.07 -3.32 6.68
C ILE A 24 9.21 -2.40 6.27
N THR A 25 8.94 -1.11 6.09
CA THR A 25 9.92 -0.13 5.57
C THR A 25 10.83 0.43 6.67
N GLY A 26 10.33 0.59 7.89
CA GLY A 26 11.03 1.30 8.97
C GLY A 26 11.19 2.81 8.75
N ASP A 27 10.61 3.35 7.68
CA ASP A 27 10.74 4.75 7.27
C ASP A 27 9.36 5.42 7.18
N VAL A 28 9.21 6.61 7.79
CA VAL A 28 7.93 7.30 7.88
C VAL A 28 7.50 7.86 6.53
N GLU A 29 8.39 8.57 5.82
CA GLU A 29 8.08 9.24 4.56
C GLU A 29 7.72 8.22 3.48
N GLN A 30 8.53 7.17 3.36
CA GLN A 30 8.27 6.05 2.45
C GLN A 30 6.95 5.35 2.80
N SER A 31 6.64 5.21 4.10
CA SER A 31 5.38 4.60 4.53
C SER A 31 4.17 5.43 4.14
N GLU A 32 4.23 6.74 4.32
CA GLU A 32 3.15 7.65 3.92
C GLU A 32 2.95 7.62 2.41
N GLN A 33 4.02 7.60 1.63
CA GLN A 33 3.97 7.52 0.17
C GLN A 33 3.31 6.21 -0.29
N ILE A 34 3.74 5.06 0.23
CA ILE A 34 3.16 3.76 -0.13
C ILE A 34 1.67 3.68 0.25
N VAL A 35 1.27 4.21 1.41
CA VAL A 35 -0.15 4.24 1.80
C VAL A 35 -0.96 5.12 0.85
N GLN A 36 -0.43 6.25 0.41
CA GLN A 36 -1.09 7.12 -0.56
C GLN A 36 -1.23 6.41 -1.93
N GLU A 37 -0.17 5.79 -2.43
CA GLU A 37 -0.21 5.00 -3.67
C GLU A 37 -1.25 3.88 -3.58
N ALA A 38 -1.31 3.17 -2.45
CA ALA A 38 -2.28 2.11 -2.24
C ALA A 38 -3.72 2.62 -2.27
N LEU A 39 -4.00 3.74 -1.60
CA LEU A 39 -5.35 4.34 -1.56
C LEU A 39 -5.79 4.81 -2.96
N LEU A 40 -4.88 5.40 -3.72
CA LEU A 40 -5.12 5.79 -5.11
C LEU A 40 -5.41 4.56 -5.97
N LYS A 41 -4.59 3.52 -5.86
CA LYS A 41 -4.77 2.27 -6.61
C LYS A 41 -6.10 1.59 -6.28
N VAL A 42 -6.46 1.49 -5.00
CA VAL A 42 -7.75 0.93 -4.58
C VAL A 42 -8.93 1.75 -5.13
N TRP A 43 -8.80 3.08 -5.20
CA TRP A 43 -9.81 3.98 -5.76
C TRP A 43 -9.94 3.87 -7.29
N GLU A 44 -8.82 3.73 -8.00
CA GLU A 44 -8.81 3.47 -9.44
C GLU A 44 -9.52 2.16 -9.76
N ASP A 45 -9.32 1.13 -8.94
CA ASP A 45 -9.91 -0.21 -9.08
C ASP A 45 -11.35 -0.34 -8.54
N ARG A 46 -12.05 0.78 -8.26
CA ARG A 46 -13.37 0.78 -7.58
C ARG A 46 -14.48 -0.01 -8.29
N ASP A 47 -14.37 -0.20 -9.60
CA ASP A 47 -15.32 -1.01 -10.36
C ASP A 47 -15.25 -2.50 -9.96
N SER A 48 -14.10 -2.95 -9.44
CA SER A 48 -13.91 -4.31 -8.94
C SER A 48 -14.51 -4.55 -7.54
N TRP A 49 -14.88 -3.50 -6.80
CA TRP A 49 -15.32 -3.67 -5.40
C TRP A 49 -16.59 -4.51 -5.26
N ILE A 50 -17.42 -4.58 -6.31
CA ILE A 50 -18.64 -5.40 -6.32
C ILE A 50 -18.36 -6.90 -6.16
N VAL A 51 -17.17 -7.37 -6.54
CA VAL A 51 -16.76 -8.78 -6.40
C VAL A 51 -15.83 -9.02 -5.20
N ILE A 52 -15.45 -7.96 -4.47
CA ILE A 52 -14.57 -8.06 -3.31
C ILE A 52 -15.42 -8.27 -2.05
N GLU A 53 -15.35 -9.47 -1.48
CA GLU A 53 -16.08 -9.84 -0.26
C GLU A 53 -15.67 -8.98 0.95
N ASN A 54 -14.37 -8.71 1.10
CA ASN A 54 -13.82 -7.94 2.22
C ASN A 54 -12.85 -6.86 1.74
N LEU A 55 -13.41 -5.66 1.54
CA LEU A 55 -12.67 -4.49 1.07
C LEU A 55 -11.53 -4.05 2.03
N PRO A 56 -11.69 -4.07 3.37
CA PRO A 56 -10.58 -3.86 4.30
C PRO A 56 -9.41 -4.83 4.13
N SER A 57 -9.70 -6.14 4.01
CA SER A 57 -8.67 -7.15 3.78
C SER A 57 -7.97 -6.96 2.44
N TYR A 58 -8.71 -6.57 1.40
CA TYR A 58 -8.14 -6.18 0.12
C TYR A 58 -7.16 -5.01 0.26
N CYS A 59 -7.55 -3.94 0.97
CA CYS A 59 -6.66 -2.79 1.21
C CYS A 59 -5.37 -3.20 1.94
N MET A 60 -5.48 -4.07 2.95
CA MET A 60 -4.33 -4.63 3.69
C MET A 60 -3.38 -5.41 2.78
N MET A 61 -3.93 -6.22 1.87
CA MET A 61 -3.15 -6.96 0.88
C MET A 61 -2.41 -6.00 -0.07
N VAL A 62 -3.10 -4.98 -0.59
CA VAL A 62 -2.50 -4.00 -1.52
C VAL A 62 -1.32 -3.27 -0.87
N VAL A 63 -1.49 -2.70 0.33
CA VAL A 63 -0.40 -1.95 1.00
C VAL A 63 0.79 -2.84 1.34
N ARG A 64 0.55 -4.09 1.74
CA ARG A 64 1.61 -5.04 2.06
C ARG A 64 2.43 -5.39 0.81
N ASN A 65 1.75 -5.65 -0.30
CA ASN A 65 2.42 -5.99 -1.56
C ASN A 65 3.26 -4.82 -2.09
N LEU A 66 2.76 -3.59 -1.98
CA LEU A 66 3.52 -2.39 -2.35
C LEU A 66 4.75 -2.20 -1.46
N ALA A 67 4.61 -2.33 -0.15
CA ALA A 67 5.72 -2.19 0.79
C ALA A 67 6.83 -3.22 0.57
N LEU A 68 6.45 -4.48 0.32
CA LEU A 68 7.43 -5.53 0.00
C LEU A 68 8.13 -5.25 -1.33
N ARG A 69 7.40 -4.87 -2.38
CA ARG A 69 7.99 -4.55 -3.68
C ARG A 69 9.03 -3.43 -3.57
N GLU A 70 8.70 -2.37 -2.83
CA GLU A 70 9.57 -1.21 -2.67
C GLU A 70 10.88 -1.56 -1.94
N THR A 71 10.78 -2.32 -0.85
CA THR A 71 11.96 -2.79 -0.09
C THR A 71 12.86 -3.72 -0.92
N TYR A 72 12.29 -4.66 -1.67
CA TYR A 72 13.08 -5.51 -2.58
C TYR A 72 13.74 -4.73 -3.72
N SER A 73 13.06 -3.73 -4.29
CA SER A 73 13.64 -2.89 -5.35
C SER A 73 14.82 -2.09 -4.83
N GLY A 74 14.66 -1.44 -3.67
CA GLY A 74 15.73 -0.68 -3.02
C GLY A 74 16.94 -1.54 -2.66
N ASP A 75 16.72 -2.77 -2.19
CA ASP A 75 17.80 -3.72 -1.90
C ASP A 75 18.56 -4.12 -3.16
N LYS A 76 17.86 -4.40 -4.26
CA LYS A 76 18.49 -4.73 -5.55
C LYS A 76 19.38 -3.60 -6.06
N GLU A 77 18.86 -2.37 -6.08
CA GLU A 77 19.64 -1.20 -6.51
C GLU A 77 20.87 -0.97 -5.63
N ARG A 78 20.72 -1.21 -4.33
CA ARG A 78 21.83 -1.08 -3.38
C ARG A 78 22.91 -2.13 -3.61
N MET A 79 22.53 -3.38 -3.88
CA MET A 79 23.45 -4.46 -4.26
C MET A 79 24.17 -4.15 -5.58
N GLU A 80 23.45 -3.66 -6.59
CA GLU A 80 24.04 -3.27 -7.88
C GLU A 80 25.06 -2.14 -7.70
N ARG A 81 24.77 -1.13 -6.86
CA ARG A 81 25.74 -0.06 -6.54
C ARG A 81 27.02 -0.58 -5.89
N TYR A 82 26.94 -1.62 -5.06
CA TYR A 82 28.14 -2.23 -4.48
C TYR A 82 28.91 -3.10 -5.48
N ALA A 83 28.23 -3.75 -6.42
CA ALA A 83 28.86 -4.61 -7.43
C ALA A 83 29.64 -3.84 -8.51
N VAL A 84 29.35 -2.56 -8.71
CA VAL A 84 30.02 -1.69 -9.71
C VAL A 84 31.27 -0.98 -9.13
N ARG A 85 31.59 -1.22 -7.86
CA ARG A 85 32.73 -0.61 -7.16
C ARG A 85 33.85 -1.62 -6.92
#